data_AF-A0A4S8MHG2-F1
#
_entry.id   AF-A0A4S8MHG2-F1
#
_cell.length_a   1.000
_cell.length_b   1.000
_cell.length_c   1.000
_cell.angle_alpha   90.00
_cell.angle_beta   90.00
_cell.angle_gamma   90.00
#
_symmetry.space_group_name_H-M   'P 1'
#
loop_
_entity.id
_entity.type
_entity.pdbx_description
1 polymer ?
#
loop_
_entity_poly.entity_id
_entity_poly.type
_entity_poly.pdbx_seq_one_letter_code
_entity_poly.pdbx_strand_id
1 'polypeptide(L)'
;MQPHGARGGPLRGARGGGGGGDSGRGGRGGRGGNRGGRDGDRGGHGGDRGGGRGGPRGGAPRGGAALVGLGPPALPAAHVGSTGVRRPGFGTAGTRTRVIVNALEIATEDAALERATEDALMIYHYDGNQYSPYMTVATPDKTYPPRLNVQLIKTLQHDTAPQVFHPAGAYDGKKNRFMPHRLDLGPGDSRVFDVILPANGHPIDRPPPVYKVKISFAAEINTTVLHRFIQGTQTQDEKGLMALTALNVLIRADPIMNHPFNVRSFFPINGERVSVGHGFELVRGYFQSVRPAIGRLLINVDISTGLIFKPGPLFDVAFDFFNIPAGNRNPTMFSAQGGLDPRRRLSLQRFLTNVRVSTGGNHIISIARLSDVGADQIRFAVPGGGEMTVAQHFHQQQNQPLRYPMVLCVMNRRGSAFPFEKCTVLPGQIARKQIPPELTSAMVDFSRKKPDERMNSIRHGIELMAYGQSEYIRNFGLTINIGPFPQVDARVINPPQLKYGRGSKQPNTLPKFGTWNMKDKKFVNPTAIHRWAVVVFESSRRVPEPRVREMIKDYISACNTVGNRFFAPHFTRSHTDAHLGAVGI
;
A
#
# COMPACT_ATOMS: atom_id res chain seq x y z
N MET A 1 -15.93 -57.47 -32.81
CA MET A 1 -15.03 -57.29 -33.98
C MET A 1 -13.79 -56.54 -33.52
N GLN A 2 -12.71 -57.28 -33.29
CA GLN A 2 -11.33 -56.79 -33.45
C GLN A 2 -10.81 -57.41 -34.78
N PRO A 3 -9.61 -57.10 -35.33
CA PRO A 3 -8.55 -56.18 -34.88
C PRO A 3 -7.82 -55.46 -36.06
N HIS A 4 -6.65 -54.87 -35.73
CA HIS A 4 -5.45 -54.60 -36.55
C HIS A 4 -5.40 -53.24 -37.27
N GLY A 5 -4.31 -52.47 -37.23
CA GLY A 5 -2.92 -52.60 -36.76
C GLY A 5 -2.16 -51.36 -37.32
N ALA A 6 -0.86 -51.13 -37.19
CA ALA A 6 0.23 -51.48 -36.29
C ALA A 6 1.50 -50.80 -36.88
N ARG A 7 2.53 -50.53 -36.03
CA ARG A 7 3.98 -50.35 -36.36
C ARG A 7 4.38 -49.02 -37.02
N GLY A 8 5.53 -48.38 -36.72
CA GLY A 8 6.72 -48.59 -35.87
C GLY A 8 7.60 -47.32 -36.02
N GLY A 9 8.27 -46.75 -34.99
CA GLY A 9 9.62 -47.06 -34.49
C GLY A 9 10.76 -46.56 -35.45
N PRO A 10 12.01 -46.22 -35.02
CA PRO A 10 12.58 -45.99 -33.68
C PRO A 10 13.62 -44.81 -33.54
N LEU A 11 13.93 -44.47 -32.27
CA LEU A 11 15.23 -44.14 -31.62
C LEU A 11 16.40 -43.42 -32.34
N ARG A 12 16.83 -42.28 -31.74
CA ARG A 12 18.20 -41.86 -31.31
C ARG A 12 18.08 -40.42 -30.77
N GLY A 13 18.66 -39.93 -29.67
CA GLY A 13 19.75 -40.36 -28.81
C GLY A 13 20.75 -39.19 -28.63
N ALA A 14 21.12 -38.88 -27.37
CA ALA A 14 22.14 -37.93 -26.86
C ALA A 14 21.67 -36.47 -26.57
N ARG A 15 21.53 -36.06 -25.29
CA ARG A 15 22.55 -35.57 -24.30
C ARG A 15 23.07 -34.15 -24.65
N GLY A 16 23.10 -33.15 -23.78
CA GLY A 16 22.77 -33.05 -22.34
C GLY A 16 23.11 -31.67 -21.74
N GLY A 17 22.83 -31.52 -20.43
CA GLY A 17 23.37 -30.50 -19.49
C GLY A 17 22.57 -29.19 -19.41
N GLY A 18 22.18 -28.63 -18.26
CA GLY A 18 22.41 -28.94 -16.84
C GLY A 18 22.19 -27.67 -16.00
N GLY A 19 21.68 -27.83 -14.75
CA GLY A 19 21.55 -26.80 -13.70
C GLY A 19 20.08 -26.37 -13.47
N GLY A 20 19.34 -26.87 -12.47
CA GLY A 20 19.60 -26.79 -11.02
C GLY A 20 18.99 -25.47 -10.52
N GLY A 21 17.84 -25.38 -9.84
CA GLY A 21 17.33 -26.22 -8.77
C GLY A 21 17.68 -25.53 -7.44
N ASP A 22 16.85 -24.60 -6.97
CA ASP A 22 16.94 -24.12 -5.58
C ASP A 22 15.55 -23.89 -4.98
N SER A 23 15.37 -24.47 -3.81
CA SER A 23 14.16 -24.52 -3.00
C SER A 23 14.54 -24.08 -1.60
N GLY A 24 14.10 -22.90 -1.19
CA GLY A 24 14.41 -22.32 0.13
C GLY A 24 13.16 -21.87 0.89
N ARG A 25 12.82 -22.61 1.95
CA ARG A 25 11.78 -22.31 2.97
C ARG A 25 12.09 -21.02 3.76
N GLY A 26 11.05 -20.40 4.31
CA GLY A 26 11.11 -19.11 5.00
C GLY A 26 11.50 -19.10 6.50
N GLY A 27 11.17 -17.98 7.14
CA GLY A 27 11.29 -17.71 8.59
C GLY A 27 11.62 -16.23 8.84
N ARG A 28 10.66 -15.39 9.26
CA ARG A 28 10.39 -14.96 10.66
C ARG A 28 11.59 -14.39 11.44
N GLY A 29 11.53 -13.09 11.73
CA GLY A 29 11.53 -12.57 13.11
C GLY A 29 12.82 -11.97 13.69
N GLY A 30 12.67 -10.81 14.34
CA GLY A 30 13.61 -10.21 15.31
C GLY A 30 13.73 -8.69 15.15
N ARG A 31 12.97 -7.83 15.86
CA ARG A 31 13.26 -7.29 17.22
C ARG A 31 14.74 -6.93 17.37
N GLY A 32 15.13 -5.67 17.52
CA GLY A 32 14.72 -4.78 18.60
C GLY A 32 15.79 -4.84 19.69
N GLY A 33 16.75 -3.91 19.66
CA GLY A 33 17.87 -3.83 20.60
C GLY A 33 18.03 -2.39 21.11
N ASN A 34 17.56 -2.19 22.33
CA ASN A 34 17.57 -0.96 23.09
C ASN A 34 19.01 -0.55 23.45
N ARG A 35 19.34 0.74 23.28
CA ARG A 35 20.53 1.37 23.88
C ARG A 35 20.15 1.85 25.29
N GLY A 36 20.69 1.21 26.33
CA GLY A 36 21.06 1.90 27.57
C GLY A 36 22.52 2.35 27.40
N GLY A 37 22.95 3.56 27.77
CA GLY A 37 22.65 4.25 29.01
C GLY A 37 23.83 3.98 29.96
N ARG A 38 24.80 4.90 29.98
CA ARG A 38 25.93 4.95 30.93
C ARG A 38 25.83 6.23 31.74
N ASP A 39 26.16 6.05 33.01
CA ASP A 39 25.99 6.91 34.18
C ASP A 39 26.63 8.30 34.11
N GLY A 40 26.14 9.17 34.99
CA GLY A 40 26.68 10.51 35.23
C GLY A 40 26.01 11.19 36.42
N ASP A 41 26.32 10.66 37.60
CA ASP A 41 26.07 11.11 38.97
C ASP A 41 26.02 12.63 39.23
N ARG A 42 25.10 13.07 40.12
CA ARG A 42 25.32 14.08 41.19
C ARG A 42 24.00 14.52 41.85
N GLY A 43 23.84 14.08 43.09
CA GLY A 43 23.74 14.98 44.26
C GLY A 43 22.37 15.54 44.67
N GLY A 44 22.02 15.31 45.94
CA GLY A 44 21.33 16.30 46.76
C GLY A 44 20.09 15.84 47.53
N HIS A 45 20.28 15.64 48.84
CA HIS A 45 19.37 15.89 50.00
C HIS A 45 17.89 16.20 49.72
N GLY A 46 16.89 15.68 50.44
CA GLY A 46 16.79 15.26 51.84
C GLY A 46 15.37 15.64 52.33
N GLY A 47 14.87 15.01 53.40
CA GLY A 47 13.60 15.37 54.08
C GLY A 47 12.41 14.46 53.69
N ASP A 48 12.07 13.38 54.40
CA ASP A 48 11.57 13.23 55.78
C ASP A 48 10.01 13.30 55.88
N ARG A 49 9.44 12.26 56.52
CA ARG A 49 8.04 12.09 57.04
C ARG A 49 6.91 12.03 56.01
N GLY A 50 5.90 11.16 56.09
CA GLY A 50 5.44 10.27 57.15
C GLY A 50 3.91 10.23 57.10
N GLY A 51 3.32 9.02 57.02
CA GLY A 51 1.97 8.68 57.52
C GLY A 51 0.74 9.17 56.74
N GLY A 52 -0.23 8.27 56.54
CA GLY A 52 -1.61 8.69 56.25
C GLY A 52 -2.47 7.69 55.49
N ARG A 53 -3.03 6.71 56.19
CA ARG A 53 -4.21 5.94 55.76
C ARG A 53 -5.39 6.88 55.51
N GLY A 54 -6.09 6.68 54.40
CA GLY A 54 -7.39 7.30 54.14
C GLY A 54 -8.05 6.73 52.89
N GLY A 55 -8.85 5.67 53.05
CA GLY A 55 -9.79 5.26 52.01
C GLY A 55 -11.08 6.07 52.11
N PRO A 56 -11.86 6.20 51.02
CA PRO A 56 -13.28 6.48 51.14
C PRO A 56 -14.13 5.31 50.63
N ARG A 57 -15.15 5.02 51.43
CA ARG A 57 -16.30 4.17 51.14
C ARG A 57 -17.16 4.77 50.03
N GLY A 58 -17.72 3.86 49.23
CA GLY A 58 -19.11 3.83 48.73
C GLY A 58 -19.83 5.13 48.40
N GLY A 59 -20.01 5.37 47.10
CA GLY A 59 -21.10 6.17 46.55
C GLY A 59 -21.61 5.49 45.27
N ALA A 60 -22.84 4.96 45.30
CA ALA A 60 -23.50 4.41 44.13
C ALA A 60 -24.11 5.55 43.29
N PRO A 61 -24.02 5.51 41.95
CA PRO A 61 -24.96 6.24 41.10
C PRO A 61 -26.05 5.28 40.63
N ARG A 62 -27.25 5.45 41.18
CA ARG A 62 -28.52 5.07 40.53
C ARG A 62 -28.80 6.09 39.43
N GLY A 63 -29.14 5.62 38.24
CA GLY A 63 -29.52 6.46 37.11
C GLY A 63 -29.29 5.74 35.78
N GLY A 64 -30.04 4.66 35.56
CA GLY A 64 -29.97 3.88 34.33
C GLY A 64 -30.53 4.67 33.15
N ALA A 65 -29.67 5.12 32.26
CA ALA A 65 -30.02 5.21 30.86
C ALA A 65 -29.95 3.78 30.29
N ALA A 66 -31.08 3.27 29.79
CA ALA A 66 -31.12 2.03 29.04
C ALA A 66 -30.25 2.19 27.78
N LEU A 67 -29.00 1.75 27.88
CA LEU A 67 -28.08 1.68 26.76
C LEU A 67 -28.39 0.40 25.99
N VAL A 68 -28.69 0.57 24.70
CA VAL A 68 -29.04 -0.50 23.74
C VAL A 68 -28.02 -1.63 23.84
N GLY A 69 -28.39 -2.67 24.60
CA GLY A 69 -27.67 -3.93 24.64
C GLY A 69 -27.96 -4.67 23.35
N LEU A 70 -27.07 -4.53 22.36
CA LEU A 70 -27.08 -5.45 21.23
C LEU A 70 -26.54 -6.80 21.74
N GLY A 71 -27.47 -7.68 22.14
CA GLY A 71 -27.19 -9.10 22.31
C GLY A 71 -26.54 -9.69 21.06
N PRO A 72 -25.88 -10.86 21.16
CA PRO A 72 -25.28 -11.48 19.99
C PRO A 72 -26.36 -11.67 18.92
N PRO A 73 -26.18 -11.17 17.68
CA PRO A 73 -27.16 -11.41 16.64
C PRO A 73 -27.19 -12.91 16.36
N ALA A 74 -28.37 -13.39 15.95
CA ALA A 74 -28.67 -14.80 15.81
C ALA A 74 -27.62 -15.54 14.95
N LEU A 75 -27.36 -16.80 15.29
CA LEU A 75 -26.62 -17.69 14.39
C LEU A 75 -27.39 -17.77 13.05
N PRO A 76 -26.70 -18.01 11.92
CA PRO A 76 -27.37 -18.18 10.62
C PRO A 76 -28.51 -19.18 10.73
N ALA A 77 -29.59 -19.01 9.96
CA ALA A 77 -30.74 -19.90 10.06
C ALA A 77 -30.35 -21.35 9.69
N ALA A 78 -31.03 -22.34 10.31
CA ALA A 78 -30.63 -23.74 10.19
C ALA A 78 -30.65 -24.28 8.75
N HIS A 79 -31.53 -23.74 7.91
CA HIS A 79 -31.72 -24.13 6.51
C HIS A 79 -30.68 -23.53 5.55
N VAL A 80 -29.84 -22.60 6.01
CA VAL A 80 -28.84 -21.95 5.16
C VAL A 80 -27.62 -22.86 5.09
N GLY A 81 -27.31 -23.36 3.89
CA GLY A 81 -26.05 -24.07 3.63
C GLY A 81 -24.85 -23.19 4.02
N SER A 82 -23.66 -23.74 4.23
CA SER A 82 -22.48 -22.92 4.48
C SER A 82 -21.45 -23.11 3.37
N THR A 83 -20.91 -21.99 2.87
CA THR A 83 -19.64 -22.02 2.14
C THR A 83 -18.54 -22.28 3.17
N GLY A 84 -18.15 -23.55 3.36
CA GLY A 84 -17.24 -23.99 4.42
C GLY A 84 -17.96 -24.45 5.69
N VAL A 85 -17.34 -24.25 6.86
CA VAL A 85 -17.88 -24.71 8.17
C VAL A 85 -18.69 -23.59 8.84
N ARG A 86 -19.95 -23.88 9.19
CA ARG A 86 -20.81 -22.95 9.93
C ARG A 86 -20.26 -22.69 11.34
N ARG A 87 -20.37 -21.44 11.81
CA ARG A 87 -20.00 -21.05 13.17
C ARG A 87 -20.84 -21.86 14.18
N PRO A 88 -20.21 -22.64 15.09
CA PRO A 88 -20.96 -23.46 16.05
C PRO A 88 -21.53 -22.66 17.24
N GLY A 89 -21.00 -21.47 17.50
CA GLY A 89 -21.43 -20.62 18.61
C GLY A 89 -20.47 -19.46 18.87
N PHE A 90 -20.68 -18.78 20.00
CA PHE A 90 -19.82 -17.70 20.48
C PHE A 90 -18.94 -18.18 21.63
N GLY A 91 -17.66 -17.79 21.62
CA GLY A 91 -16.71 -18.17 22.66
C GLY A 91 -17.07 -17.55 24.01
N THR A 92 -17.03 -18.36 25.07
CA THR A 92 -17.37 -17.97 26.45
C THR A 92 -16.16 -17.78 27.36
N ALA A 93 -15.01 -18.37 27.00
CA ALA A 93 -13.79 -18.36 27.78
C ALA A 93 -13.10 -16.97 27.82
N GLY A 94 -12.37 -16.73 28.91
CA GLY A 94 -11.59 -15.49 29.11
C GLY A 94 -12.38 -14.35 29.76
N THR A 95 -11.64 -13.33 30.18
CA THR A 95 -12.18 -12.16 30.87
C THR A 95 -12.81 -11.19 29.87
N ARG A 96 -14.06 -10.78 30.12
CA ARG A 96 -14.76 -9.81 29.27
C ARG A 96 -14.08 -8.44 29.34
N THR A 97 -14.01 -7.77 28.21
CA THR A 97 -13.56 -6.39 28.07
C THR A 97 -14.29 -5.73 26.90
N ARG A 98 -14.12 -4.42 26.71
CA ARG A 98 -14.65 -3.70 25.55
C ARG A 98 -13.50 -3.16 24.71
N VAL A 99 -13.65 -3.22 23.40
CA VAL A 99 -12.68 -2.64 22.45
C VAL A 99 -13.40 -1.77 21.44
N ILE A 100 -12.73 -0.70 21.03
CA ILE A 100 -13.18 0.16 19.94
C ILE A 100 -12.62 -0.41 18.63
N VAL A 101 -13.45 -0.48 17.59
CA VAL A 101 -13.03 -0.93 16.26
C VAL A 101 -13.04 0.21 15.26
N ASN A 102 -12.11 0.18 14.31
CA ASN A 102 -11.95 1.18 13.25
C ASN A 102 -12.96 0.96 12.09
N ALA A 103 -14.24 0.87 12.42
CA ALA A 103 -15.32 0.64 11.48
C ALA A 103 -16.39 1.72 11.59
N LEU A 104 -17.04 2.07 10.48
CA LEU A 104 -18.26 2.87 10.46
C LEU A 104 -19.43 2.01 10.04
N GLU A 105 -20.61 2.30 10.56
CA GLU A 105 -21.83 1.58 10.18
C GLU A 105 -22.47 2.28 8.98
N ILE A 106 -22.86 1.49 7.97
CA ILE A 106 -23.69 1.99 6.87
C ILE A 106 -25.12 1.97 7.39
N ALA A 107 -25.65 3.15 7.70
CA ALA A 107 -27.03 3.34 8.10
C ALA A 107 -27.88 3.48 6.84
N THR A 108 -28.96 2.71 6.76
CA THR A 108 -29.93 2.87 5.69
C THR A 108 -31.10 3.64 6.29
N GLU A 109 -31.12 4.96 6.08
CA GLU A 109 -32.25 5.81 6.49
C GLU A 109 -33.53 5.41 5.77
N ASP A 110 -33.39 4.81 4.58
CA ASP A 110 -34.46 4.05 3.96
C ASP A 110 -34.43 2.59 4.40
N ALA A 111 -35.60 2.19 4.87
CA ALA A 111 -36.05 0.82 4.97
C ALA A 111 -35.84 -0.07 3.71
N ALA A 112 -35.28 0.44 2.62
CA ALA A 112 -35.03 -0.27 1.37
C ALA A 112 -34.04 -1.44 1.49
N LEU A 113 -33.07 -1.40 2.41
CA LEU A 113 -32.20 -2.56 2.66
C LEU A 113 -32.75 -3.46 3.78
N GLU A 114 -33.37 -2.88 4.81
CA GLU A 114 -33.90 -3.61 5.98
C GLU A 114 -35.23 -4.33 5.72
N ARG A 115 -36.11 -3.77 4.87
CA ARG A 115 -37.32 -4.44 4.44
C ARG A 115 -36.98 -5.31 3.24
N ALA A 116 -37.29 -6.61 3.35
CA ALA A 116 -37.41 -7.49 2.19
C ALA A 116 -38.71 -7.18 1.41
N THR A 117 -38.91 -5.91 1.03
CA THR A 117 -40.06 -5.41 0.26
C THR A 117 -39.64 -5.01 -1.15
N GLU A 118 -40.61 -4.75 -2.02
CA GLU A 118 -40.43 -4.38 -3.43
C GLU A 118 -39.58 -3.11 -3.64
N ASP A 119 -39.44 -2.24 -2.62
CA ASP A 119 -38.63 -1.01 -2.62
C ASP A 119 -37.12 -1.23 -2.38
N ALA A 120 -36.60 -2.42 -2.64
CA ALA A 120 -35.19 -2.74 -2.42
C ALA A 120 -34.26 -1.88 -3.28
N LEU A 121 -33.14 -1.41 -2.72
CA LEU A 121 -32.13 -0.67 -3.50
C LEU A 121 -31.61 -1.56 -4.64
N MET A 122 -31.95 -1.17 -5.87
CA MET A 122 -31.47 -1.77 -7.10
C MET A 122 -30.25 -1.00 -7.61
N ILE A 123 -29.17 -1.73 -7.89
CA ILE A 123 -27.95 -1.17 -8.46
C ILE A 123 -27.79 -1.69 -9.88
N TYR A 124 -27.53 -0.81 -10.84
CA TYR A 124 -27.38 -1.16 -12.24
C TYR A 124 -25.91 -1.13 -12.62
N HIS A 125 -25.36 -2.28 -13.00
CA HIS A 125 -23.96 -2.43 -13.41
C HIS A 125 -23.83 -2.21 -14.91
N TYR A 126 -22.87 -1.37 -15.27
CA TYR A 126 -22.46 -1.12 -16.65
C TYR A 126 -20.99 -1.42 -16.79
N ASP A 127 -20.65 -2.19 -17.83
CA ASP A 127 -19.26 -2.37 -18.24
C ASP A 127 -18.87 -1.16 -19.10
N GLY A 128 -17.88 -0.41 -18.62
CA GLY A 128 -17.04 0.40 -19.46
C GLY A 128 -16.03 -0.52 -20.10
N ASN A 129 -16.39 -1.20 -21.18
CA ASN A 129 -15.44 -2.10 -21.81
C ASN A 129 -14.23 -1.29 -22.28
N GLN A 130 -13.11 -1.45 -21.58
CA GLN A 130 -11.82 -0.88 -21.93
C GLN A 130 -11.32 -1.42 -23.29
N TYR A 131 -12.01 -2.43 -23.83
CA TYR A 131 -11.79 -3.09 -25.11
C TYR A 131 -13.02 -2.98 -26.01
N SER A 132 -13.35 -1.78 -26.49
CA SER A 132 -14.17 -1.64 -27.69
C SER A 132 -13.43 -0.77 -28.71
N PRO A 133 -13.13 -1.28 -29.91
CA PRO A 133 -12.13 -0.77 -30.88
C PRO A 133 -12.54 0.50 -31.64
N TYR A 134 -13.40 1.36 -31.08
CA TYR A 134 -13.81 2.61 -31.73
C TYR A 134 -13.43 3.81 -30.89
N MET A 135 -12.14 3.89 -30.57
CA MET A 135 -11.51 5.15 -30.20
C MET A 135 -10.87 5.73 -31.46
N THR A 136 -11.69 6.32 -32.34
CA THR A 136 -11.18 6.94 -33.57
C THR A 136 -10.51 8.29 -33.27
N VAL A 137 -9.27 8.20 -32.80
CA VAL A 137 -8.14 8.85 -33.47
C VAL A 137 -7.04 7.79 -33.63
N ALA A 138 -7.07 7.09 -34.76
CA ALA A 138 -5.97 6.38 -35.41
C ALA A 138 -5.15 5.29 -34.66
N THR A 139 -5.50 4.79 -33.47
CA THR A 139 -4.78 3.63 -32.87
C THR A 139 -5.66 2.78 -31.94
N PRO A 140 -5.98 1.50 -32.29
CA PRO A 140 -6.89 0.61 -31.54
C PRO A 140 -6.41 0.14 -30.14
N ASP A 141 -5.14 0.33 -29.76
CA ASP A 141 -4.52 -0.35 -28.60
C ASP A 141 -4.26 0.52 -27.36
N LYS A 142 -4.86 1.71 -27.28
CA LYS A 142 -4.41 2.71 -26.30
C LYS A 142 -5.22 2.67 -25.01
N THR A 143 -4.69 1.96 -24.00
CA THR A 143 -5.19 2.03 -22.61
C THR A 143 -4.84 3.37 -21.97
N TYR A 144 -5.84 4.09 -21.45
CA TYR A 144 -5.62 5.34 -20.73
C TYR A 144 -5.35 5.15 -19.23
N PRO A 145 -4.60 6.08 -18.60
CA PRO A 145 -4.41 6.06 -17.15
C PRO A 145 -5.74 6.18 -16.39
N PRO A 146 -5.91 5.49 -15.24
CA PRO A 146 -7.17 5.50 -14.49
C PRO A 146 -7.70 6.91 -14.16
N ARG A 147 -6.83 7.86 -13.85
CA ARG A 147 -7.22 9.27 -13.60
C ARG A 147 -7.91 9.92 -14.80
N LEU A 148 -7.45 9.64 -16.02
CA LEU A 148 -8.07 10.17 -17.23
C LEU A 148 -9.44 9.53 -17.44
N ASN A 149 -9.56 8.21 -17.23
CA ASN A 149 -10.85 7.52 -17.34
C ASN A 149 -11.88 8.10 -16.36
N VAL A 150 -11.46 8.33 -15.12
CA VAL A 150 -12.29 8.92 -14.06
C VAL A 150 -12.77 10.32 -14.47
N GLN A 151 -11.88 11.16 -15.00
CA GLN A 151 -12.24 12.49 -15.51
C GLN A 151 -13.20 12.44 -16.71
N LEU A 152 -12.99 11.50 -17.64
CA LEU A 152 -13.88 11.29 -18.79
C LEU A 152 -15.29 10.92 -18.35
N ILE A 153 -15.41 9.99 -17.40
CA ILE A 153 -16.74 9.58 -16.91
C ILE A 153 -17.42 10.69 -16.13
N LYS A 154 -16.70 11.48 -15.33
CA LYS A 154 -17.30 12.67 -14.70
C LYS A 154 -17.81 13.66 -15.75
N THR A 155 -16.99 14.01 -16.73
CA THR A 155 -17.39 14.94 -17.80
C THR A 155 -18.60 14.40 -18.55
N LEU A 156 -18.64 13.08 -18.80
CA LEU A 156 -19.80 12.43 -19.40
C LEU A 156 -21.08 12.59 -18.56
N GLN A 157 -20.99 12.30 -17.26
CA GLN A 157 -22.15 12.28 -16.37
C GLN A 157 -22.69 13.68 -16.02
N HIS A 158 -21.83 14.70 -15.97
CA HIS A 158 -22.22 16.05 -15.52
C HIS A 158 -22.37 17.05 -16.66
N ASP A 159 -21.54 16.95 -17.70
CA ASP A 159 -21.43 18.00 -18.72
C ASP A 159 -21.92 17.52 -20.10
N THR A 160 -21.58 16.29 -20.50
CA THR A 160 -21.85 15.80 -21.87
C THR A 160 -23.26 15.23 -22.04
N ALA A 161 -23.72 14.41 -21.09
CA ALA A 161 -25.03 13.77 -21.16
C ALA A 161 -25.75 13.70 -19.79
N PRO A 162 -25.85 14.81 -19.04
CA PRO A 162 -26.47 14.81 -17.71
C PRO A 162 -27.89 14.25 -17.69
N GLN A 163 -28.67 14.44 -18.75
CA GLN A 163 -30.02 13.90 -18.91
C GLN A 163 -30.10 12.36 -18.90
N VAL A 164 -29.01 11.67 -19.26
CA VAL A 164 -28.94 10.20 -19.22
C VAL A 164 -28.43 9.72 -17.87
N PHE A 165 -27.44 10.42 -17.32
CA PHE A 165 -26.67 9.94 -16.17
C PHE A 165 -27.09 10.53 -14.84
N HIS A 166 -28.00 11.50 -14.77
CA HIS A 166 -28.48 12.05 -13.51
C HIS A 166 -29.57 11.17 -12.89
N PRO A 167 -29.49 10.78 -11.60
CA PRO A 167 -28.39 11.02 -10.66
C PRO A 167 -27.10 10.24 -11.00
N ALA A 168 -25.94 10.89 -10.87
CA ALA A 168 -24.64 10.33 -11.27
C ALA A 168 -24.27 9.05 -10.52
N GLY A 169 -23.60 8.12 -11.21
CA GLY A 169 -23.15 6.85 -10.65
C GLY A 169 -21.64 6.79 -10.41
N ALA A 170 -21.23 5.78 -9.66
CA ALA A 170 -19.84 5.58 -9.28
C ALA A 170 -19.09 4.74 -10.31
N TYR A 171 -17.80 5.04 -10.49
CA TYR A 171 -16.92 4.36 -11.43
C TYR A 171 -15.59 3.98 -10.78
N ASP A 172 -15.09 2.78 -11.03
CA ASP A 172 -13.86 2.26 -10.42
C ASP A 172 -12.56 2.76 -11.09
N GLY A 173 -12.67 3.59 -12.13
CA GLY A 173 -11.56 4.11 -12.92
C GLY A 173 -11.01 3.14 -13.96
N LYS A 174 -11.62 1.96 -14.12
CA LYS A 174 -11.20 0.91 -15.06
C LYS A 174 -12.33 0.42 -15.96
N LYS A 175 -13.30 -0.30 -15.39
CA LYS A 175 -14.34 -1.03 -16.15
C LYS A 175 -15.69 -0.96 -15.46
N ASN A 176 -15.75 -1.06 -14.14
CA ASN A 176 -17.01 -1.20 -13.45
C ASN A 176 -17.61 0.16 -13.11
N ARG A 177 -18.84 0.38 -13.60
CA ARG A 177 -19.68 1.50 -13.21
C ARG A 177 -20.99 1.00 -12.63
N PHE A 178 -21.45 1.69 -11.60
CA PHE A 178 -22.71 1.39 -10.92
C PHE A 178 -23.56 2.64 -10.92
N MET A 179 -24.81 2.50 -11.38
CA MET A 179 -25.81 3.57 -11.40
C MET A 179 -26.95 3.25 -10.43
N PRO A 180 -27.60 4.26 -9.83
CA PRO A 180 -28.78 4.07 -8.98
C PRO A 180 -30.05 3.80 -9.79
N HIS A 181 -30.02 4.06 -11.10
CA HIS A 181 -31.14 3.86 -12.03
C HIS A 181 -30.71 3.19 -13.34
N ARG A 182 -31.68 2.64 -14.08
CA ARG A 182 -31.46 2.11 -15.42
C ARG A 182 -31.23 3.29 -16.39
N LEU A 183 -30.18 3.22 -17.20
CA LEU A 183 -29.84 4.25 -18.19
C LEU A 183 -30.61 4.01 -19.47
N ASP A 184 -31.15 5.08 -20.05
CA ASP A 184 -31.68 5.05 -21.41
C ASP A 184 -30.53 5.16 -22.43
N LEU A 185 -30.04 4.00 -22.86
CA LEU A 185 -28.97 3.88 -23.86
C LEU A 185 -29.51 3.64 -25.27
N GLY A 186 -30.83 3.57 -25.45
CA GLY A 186 -31.46 3.17 -26.70
C GLY A 186 -31.38 1.65 -26.97
N PRO A 187 -31.68 1.22 -28.21
CA PRO A 187 -31.79 -0.19 -28.57
C PRO A 187 -30.47 -0.96 -28.35
N GLY A 188 -30.54 -2.10 -27.68
CA GLY A 188 -29.39 -2.97 -27.42
C GLY A 188 -28.59 -2.61 -26.16
N ASP A 189 -29.14 -1.76 -25.28
CA ASP A 189 -28.56 -1.41 -23.97
C ASP A 189 -27.09 -0.93 -24.05
N SER A 190 -26.73 -0.29 -25.17
CA SER A 190 -25.37 0.16 -25.42
C SER A 190 -25.32 1.42 -26.26
N ARG A 191 -24.53 2.42 -25.82
CA ARG A 191 -24.37 3.70 -26.52
C ARG A 191 -22.94 4.20 -26.47
N VAL A 192 -22.50 4.84 -27.55
CA VAL A 192 -21.22 5.55 -27.64
C VAL A 192 -21.47 7.05 -27.49
N PHE A 193 -20.71 7.69 -26.60
CA PHE A 193 -20.74 9.12 -26.36
C PHE A 193 -19.42 9.76 -26.77
N ASP A 194 -19.50 10.95 -27.38
CA ASP A 194 -18.34 11.76 -27.71
C ASP A 194 -18.09 12.76 -26.57
N VAL A 195 -17.08 12.48 -25.75
CA VAL A 195 -16.71 13.29 -24.58
C VAL A 195 -15.57 14.21 -24.96
N ILE A 196 -15.78 15.51 -24.78
CA ILE A 196 -14.77 16.52 -25.03
C ILE A 196 -14.20 16.96 -23.70
N LEU A 197 -12.89 16.73 -23.49
CA LEU A 197 -12.21 17.30 -22.34
C LEU A 197 -11.67 18.69 -22.68
N PRO A 198 -11.79 19.67 -21.77
CA PRO A 198 -11.14 20.96 -21.97
C PRO A 198 -9.63 20.74 -22.17
N ALA A 199 -9.06 21.51 -23.09
CA ALA A 199 -7.67 21.40 -23.51
C ALA A 199 -6.71 21.73 -22.36
N ASN A 200 -6.44 20.77 -21.48
CA ASN A 200 -5.40 20.90 -20.46
C ASN A 200 -4.04 20.76 -21.12
N GLY A 201 -3.53 21.87 -21.69
CA GLY A 201 -2.17 21.95 -22.24
C GLY A 201 -2.01 21.48 -23.69
N HIS A 202 -3.10 21.40 -24.46
CA HIS A 202 -2.98 21.39 -25.92
C HIS A 202 -2.72 22.82 -26.42
N PRO A 203 -1.91 23.01 -27.48
CA PRO A 203 -1.76 24.32 -28.12
C PRO A 203 -3.15 24.91 -28.41
N ILE A 204 -3.33 26.21 -28.17
CA ILE A 204 -4.58 26.95 -28.41
C ILE A 204 -5.12 26.69 -29.82
N ASP A 205 -4.24 26.37 -30.77
CA ASP A 205 -4.53 26.14 -32.18
C ASP A 205 -5.06 24.72 -32.53
N ARG A 206 -5.19 23.81 -31.57
CA ARG A 206 -5.75 22.46 -31.84
C ARG A 206 -7.12 22.29 -31.20
N PRO A 207 -8.11 21.78 -31.97
CA PRO A 207 -9.43 21.49 -31.40
C PRO A 207 -9.28 20.52 -30.21
N PRO A 208 -10.10 20.67 -29.15
CA PRO A 208 -10.05 19.81 -27.99
C PRO A 208 -10.16 18.33 -28.40
N PRO A 209 -9.39 17.42 -27.75
CA PRO A 209 -9.48 16.00 -28.06
C PRO A 209 -10.88 15.46 -27.76
N VAL A 210 -11.48 14.80 -28.76
CA VAL A 210 -12.74 14.07 -28.64
C VAL A 210 -12.43 12.63 -28.27
N TYR A 211 -13.04 12.16 -27.17
CA TYR A 211 -12.90 10.79 -26.68
C TYR A 211 -14.21 10.05 -26.85
N LYS A 212 -14.17 8.90 -27.53
CA LYS A 212 -15.34 8.03 -27.66
C LYS A 212 -15.44 7.10 -26.46
N VAL A 213 -16.55 7.19 -25.73
CA VAL A 213 -16.83 6.38 -24.54
C VAL A 213 -18.04 5.50 -24.80
N LYS A 214 -17.84 4.18 -24.85
CA LYS A 214 -18.92 3.20 -24.95
C LYS A 214 -19.41 2.80 -23.56
N ILE A 215 -20.72 2.80 -23.38
CA ILE A 215 -21.42 2.38 -22.18
C ILE A 215 -22.31 1.21 -22.57
N SER A 216 -22.20 0.09 -21.85
CA SER A 216 -23.05 -1.09 -22.07
C SER A 216 -23.61 -1.59 -20.75
N PHE A 217 -24.90 -1.90 -20.72
CA PHE A 217 -25.53 -2.57 -19.59
C PHE A 217 -24.91 -3.96 -19.39
N ALA A 218 -24.72 -4.36 -18.14
CA ALA A 218 -24.16 -5.66 -17.78
C ALA A 218 -25.12 -6.47 -16.91
N ALA A 219 -25.62 -5.89 -15.81
CA ALA A 219 -26.48 -6.61 -14.87
C ALA A 219 -27.29 -5.68 -13.96
N GLU A 220 -28.40 -6.21 -13.44
CA GLU A 220 -29.12 -5.64 -12.29
C GLU A 220 -28.69 -6.35 -11.01
N ILE A 221 -28.44 -5.58 -9.96
CA ILE A 221 -27.97 -6.06 -8.67
C ILE A 221 -28.98 -5.64 -7.61
N ASN A 222 -29.77 -6.60 -7.15
CA ASN A 222 -30.67 -6.41 -6.02
C ASN A 222 -29.86 -6.53 -4.71
N THR A 223 -29.84 -5.49 -3.89
CA THR A 223 -29.04 -5.45 -2.65
C THR A 223 -29.69 -6.18 -1.47
N THR A 224 -30.95 -6.62 -1.54
CA THR A 224 -31.60 -7.46 -0.51
C THR A 224 -30.83 -8.75 -0.26
N VAL A 225 -30.06 -9.25 -1.24
CA VAL A 225 -29.15 -10.39 -1.05
C VAL A 225 -28.12 -10.13 0.05
N LEU A 226 -27.65 -8.88 0.19
CA LEU A 226 -26.73 -8.48 1.27
C LEU A 226 -27.43 -8.45 2.61
N HIS A 227 -28.67 -7.93 2.65
CA HIS A 227 -29.46 -7.93 3.87
C HIS A 227 -29.70 -9.37 4.37
N ARG A 228 -30.15 -10.26 3.48
CA ARG A 228 -30.34 -11.67 3.81
C ARG A 228 -29.04 -12.33 4.28
N PHE A 229 -27.91 -11.96 3.67
CA PHE A 229 -26.60 -12.46 4.07
C PHE A 229 -26.19 -12.00 5.48
N ILE A 230 -26.30 -10.71 5.80
CA ILE A 230 -25.93 -10.18 7.13
C ILE A 230 -26.87 -10.67 8.25
N GLN A 231 -28.13 -10.95 7.91
CA GLN A 231 -29.08 -11.61 8.82
C GLN A 231 -28.88 -13.13 8.92
N GLY A 232 -27.98 -13.69 8.11
CA GLY A 232 -27.69 -15.13 8.12
C GLY A 232 -28.84 -15.99 7.56
N THR A 233 -29.69 -15.42 6.70
CA THR A 233 -30.79 -16.11 6.00
C THR A 233 -30.43 -16.56 4.57
N GLN A 234 -29.28 -16.13 4.06
CA GLN A 234 -28.75 -16.54 2.76
C GLN A 234 -27.23 -16.75 2.84
N THR A 235 -26.69 -17.66 2.03
CA THR A 235 -25.25 -17.82 1.81
C THR A 235 -24.67 -16.69 0.96
N GLN A 236 -23.35 -16.51 1.06
CA GLN A 236 -22.64 -15.66 0.11
C GLN A 236 -22.70 -16.28 -1.29
N ASP A 237 -23.28 -15.56 -2.23
CA ASP A 237 -23.33 -15.90 -3.65
C ASP A 237 -22.62 -14.84 -4.49
N GLU A 238 -22.55 -15.07 -5.80
CA GLU A 238 -21.93 -14.12 -6.75
C GLU A 238 -22.65 -12.77 -6.75
N LYS A 239 -23.97 -12.76 -6.57
CA LYS A 239 -24.78 -11.53 -6.51
C LYS A 239 -24.42 -10.68 -5.28
N GLY A 240 -24.25 -11.31 -4.12
CA GLY A 240 -23.76 -10.64 -2.91
C GLY A 240 -22.33 -10.11 -3.07
N LEU A 241 -21.45 -10.84 -3.75
CA LEU A 241 -20.10 -10.35 -4.07
C LEU A 241 -20.12 -9.14 -5.00
N MET A 242 -20.99 -9.13 -6.01
CA MET A 242 -21.17 -7.98 -6.91
C MET A 242 -21.75 -6.78 -6.16
N ALA A 243 -22.75 -6.98 -5.31
CA ALA A 243 -23.30 -5.92 -4.47
C ALA A 243 -22.24 -5.33 -3.52
N LEU A 244 -21.43 -6.16 -2.85
CA LEU A 244 -20.28 -5.68 -2.06
C LEU A 244 -19.27 -4.92 -2.91
N THR A 245 -19.02 -5.36 -4.13
CA THR A 245 -18.11 -4.67 -5.07
C THR A 245 -18.66 -3.30 -5.43
N ALA A 246 -19.97 -3.20 -5.72
CA ALA A 246 -20.64 -1.94 -5.99
C ALA A 246 -20.49 -0.97 -4.80
N LEU A 247 -20.86 -1.40 -3.58
CA LEU A 247 -20.72 -0.56 -2.38
C LEU A 247 -19.27 -0.10 -2.15
N ASN A 248 -18.29 -0.98 -2.39
CA ASN A 248 -16.88 -0.60 -2.32
C ASN A 248 -16.52 0.46 -3.38
N VAL A 249 -17.10 0.42 -4.58
CA VAL A 249 -16.86 1.44 -5.62
C VAL A 249 -17.55 2.76 -5.25
N LEU A 250 -18.76 2.74 -4.69
CA LEU A 250 -19.48 3.94 -4.21
C LEU A 250 -18.63 4.75 -3.23
N ILE A 251 -18.17 4.12 -2.13
CA ILE A 251 -17.40 4.83 -1.09
C ILE A 251 -16.04 5.34 -1.60
N ARG A 252 -15.56 4.81 -2.74
CA ARG A 252 -14.29 5.21 -3.37
C ARG A 252 -14.46 6.28 -4.43
N ALA A 253 -15.67 6.51 -4.94
CA ALA A 253 -15.92 7.36 -6.10
C ALA A 253 -15.35 8.77 -5.90
N ASP A 254 -15.67 9.45 -4.80
CA ASP A 254 -15.14 10.79 -4.54
C ASP A 254 -13.64 10.83 -4.25
N PRO A 255 -13.09 10.00 -3.33
CA PRO A 255 -11.66 10.07 -3.03
C PRO A 255 -10.74 9.84 -4.24
N ILE A 256 -11.11 8.97 -5.19
CA ILE A 256 -10.28 8.70 -6.38
C ILE A 256 -10.27 9.84 -7.39
N MET A 257 -11.28 10.73 -7.35
CA MET A 257 -11.38 11.92 -8.20
C MET A 257 -10.35 12.96 -7.75
N ASN A 258 -10.28 13.19 -6.45
CA ASN A 258 -9.60 14.33 -5.86
C ASN A 258 -8.18 14.00 -5.37
N HIS A 259 -7.86 12.72 -5.20
CA HIS A 259 -6.61 12.30 -4.60
C HIS A 259 -5.90 11.18 -5.37
N PRO A 260 -4.56 11.12 -5.31
CA PRO A 260 -3.82 9.91 -5.66
C PRO A 260 -4.40 8.67 -4.97
N PHE A 261 -4.55 7.58 -5.71
CA PHE A 261 -5.11 6.35 -5.19
C PHE A 261 -4.37 5.10 -5.69
N ASN A 262 -4.44 4.05 -4.88
CA ASN A 262 -4.15 2.68 -5.26
C ASN A 262 -5.46 1.85 -5.18
N VAL A 263 -5.38 0.53 -5.24
CA VAL A 263 -6.56 -0.35 -5.31
C VAL A 263 -7.58 -0.09 -4.18
N ARG A 264 -7.11 0.17 -2.95
CA ARG A 264 -7.98 0.27 -1.76
C ARG A 264 -7.71 1.48 -0.87
N SER A 265 -6.70 2.28 -1.20
CA SER A 265 -6.32 3.45 -0.42
C SER A 265 -6.19 4.68 -1.30
N PHE A 266 -6.50 5.84 -0.74
CA PHE A 266 -6.18 7.13 -1.33
C PHE A 266 -5.20 7.90 -0.43
N PHE A 267 -4.48 8.85 -1.02
CA PHE A 267 -3.41 9.61 -0.40
C PHE A 267 -3.71 11.10 -0.61
N PRO A 268 -4.25 11.80 0.41
CA PRO A 268 -4.62 13.19 0.29
C PRO A 268 -3.47 14.07 -0.22
N ILE A 269 -3.77 14.95 -1.17
CA ILE A 269 -2.76 15.85 -1.78
C ILE A 269 -2.16 16.81 -0.76
N ASN A 270 -2.88 17.13 0.33
CA ASN A 270 -2.42 17.99 1.43
C ASN A 270 -2.26 17.21 2.74
N GLY A 271 -2.17 15.87 2.68
CA GLY A 271 -2.02 15.03 3.87
C GLY A 271 -0.63 15.06 4.49
N GLU A 272 -0.52 14.49 5.69
CA GLU A 272 0.73 14.24 6.44
C GLU A 272 1.77 13.59 5.52
N ARG A 273 2.95 14.20 5.43
CA ARG A 273 4.06 13.72 4.59
C ARG A 273 5.41 13.97 5.21
N VAL A 274 6.39 13.17 4.82
CA VAL A 274 7.79 13.37 5.22
C VAL A 274 8.72 13.05 4.05
N SER A 275 9.69 13.93 3.80
CA SER A 275 10.76 13.66 2.84
C SER A 275 11.71 12.63 3.45
N VAL A 276 11.97 11.56 2.71
CA VAL A 276 12.84 10.46 3.17
C VAL A 276 14.15 10.37 2.39
N GLY A 277 14.42 11.35 1.53
CA GLY A 277 15.57 11.35 0.63
C GLY A 277 15.33 10.48 -0.61
N HIS A 278 16.38 10.27 -1.40
CA HIS A 278 16.32 9.45 -2.63
C HIS A 278 15.24 9.87 -3.65
N GLY A 279 14.81 11.14 -3.61
CA GLY A 279 13.78 11.69 -4.49
C GLY A 279 12.36 11.25 -4.14
N PHE A 280 12.14 10.75 -2.92
CA PHE A 280 10.83 10.27 -2.45
C PHE A 280 10.31 11.00 -1.21
N GLU A 281 8.99 11.03 -1.10
CA GLU A 281 8.26 11.38 0.13
C GLU A 281 7.38 10.21 0.54
N LEU A 282 7.25 9.99 1.85
CA LEU A 282 6.21 9.15 2.42
C LEU A 282 4.98 10.00 2.69
N VAL A 283 3.80 9.48 2.35
CA VAL A 283 2.52 10.14 2.57
C VAL A 283 1.59 9.24 3.36
N ARG A 284 0.83 9.84 4.28
CA ARG A 284 -0.30 9.20 4.92
C ARG A 284 -1.42 9.02 3.90
N GLY A 285 -1.96 7.82 3.84
CA GLY A 285 -3.18 7.53 3.09
C GLY A 285 -4.20 6.84 3.97
N TYR A 286 -5.37 6.59 3.40
CA TYR A 286 -6.49 5.96 4.08
C TYR A 286 -7.04 4.81 3.24
N PHE A 287 -7.02 3.62 3.82
CA PHE A 287 -7.66 2.43 3.34
C PHE A 287 -9.14 2.46 3.68
N GLN A 288 -9.97 2.00 2.75
CA GLN A 288 -11.39 1.78 3.00
C GLN A 288 -11.89 0.49 2.35
N SER A 289 -12.77 -0.22 3.04
CA SER A 289 -13.50 -1.36 2.46
C SER A 289 -14.83 -1.61 3.15
N VAL A 290 -15.88 -1.86 2.36
CA VAL A 290 -17.16 -2.37 2.87
C VAL A 290 -17.02 -3.86 3.20
N ARG A 291 -17.47 -4.24 4.40
CA ARG A 291 -17.42 -5.58 4.96
C ARG A 291 -18.77 -5.96 5.55
N PRO A 292 -19.31 -7.14 5.22
CA PRO A 292 -20.45 -7.67 5.94
C PRO A 292 -20.04 -8.12 7.34
N ALA A 293 -20.84 -7.76 8.33
CA ALA A 293 -20.77 -8.26 9.69
C ALA A 293 -22.13 -8.84 10.09
N ILE A 294 -22.20 -9.50 11.24
CA ILE A 294 -23.46 -10.08 11.71
C ILE A 294 -24.44 -8.94 12.02
N GLY A 295 -25.56 -8.92 11.29
CA GLY A 295 -26.65 -7.94 11.41
C GLY A 295 -26.40 -6.57 10.82
N ARG A 296 -25.21 -6.29 10.23
CA ARG A 296 -24.87 -4.94 9.74
C ARG A 296 -23.81 -4.92 8.65
N LEU A 297 -23.77 -3.84 7.88
CA LEU A 297 -22.68 -3.53 6.94
C LEU A 297 -21.72 -2.51 7.55
N LEU A 298 -20.43 -2.78 7.46
CA LEU A 298 -19.37 -1.96 8.05
C LEU A 298 -18.42 -1.43 6.98
N ILE A 299 -18.03 -0.16 7.09
CA ILE A 299 -16.89 0.41 6.37
C ILE A 299 -15.68 0.31 7.29
N ASN A 300 -14.76 -0.60 6.98
CA ASN A 300 -13.46 -0.65 7.65
C ASN A 300 -12.57 0.47 7.10
N VAL A 301 -12.13 1.39 7.96
CA VAL A 301 -11.24 2.50 7.61
C VAL A 301 -9.93 2.34 8.36
N ASP A 302 -8.80 2.43 7.66
CA ASP A 302 -7.50 2.32 8.30
C ASP A 302 -6.47 3.27 7.68
N ILE A 303 -5.41 3.60 8.43
CA ILE A 303 -4.28 4.33 7.88
C ILE A 303 -3.45 3.42 6.97
N SER A 304 -2.89 4.03 5.93
CA SER A 304 -1.90 3.43 5.04
C SER A 304 -0.74 4.39 4.85
N THR A 305 0.37 3.88 4.32
CA THR A 305 1.54 4.69 3.96
C THR A 305 1.82 4.47 2.49
N GLY A 306 1.92 5.57 1.74
CA GLY A 306 2.27 5.57 0.33
C GLY A 306 3.68 6.13 0.13
N LEU A 307 4.37 5.61 -0.87
CA LEU A 307 5.61 6.21 -1.38
C LEU A 307 5.25 7.02 -2.63
N ILE A 308 5.58 8.31 -2.65
CA ILE A 308 5.38 9.19 -3.80
C ILE A 308 6.70 9.81 -4.25
N PHE A 309 6.79 10.15 -5.53
CA PHE A 309 7.89 10.99 -6.01
C PHE A 309 7.78 12.38 -5.40
N LYS A 310 8.92 12.91 -4.95
CA LYS A 310 9.00 14.27 -4.45
C LYS A 310 8.61 15.26 -5.57
N PRO A 311 7.65 16.16 -5.37
CA PRO A 311 7.32 17.19 -6.35
C PRO A 311 8.39 18.28 -6.38
N GLY A 312 8.45 19.03 -7.48
CA GLY A 312 9.33 20.20 -7.62
C GLY A 312 10.30 20.10 -8.80
N PRO A 313 11.28 21.02 -8.89
CA PRO A 313 12.25 21.06 -9.98
C PRO A 313 12.94 19.71 -10.17
N LEU A 314 13.07 19.26 -11.42
CA LEU A 314 13.63 17.94 -11.72
C LEU A 314 15.08 17.80 -11.23
N PHE A 315 15.84 18.91 -11.20
CA PHE A 315 17.17 18.96 -10.59
C PHE A 315 17.16 18.54 -9.12
N ASP A 316 16.25 19.09 -8.31
CA ASP A 316 16.19 18.76 -6.88
C ASP A 316 15.88 17.29 -6.65
N VAL A 317 14.96 16.74 -7.44
CA VAL A 317 14.59 15.32 -7.36
C VAL A 317 15.77 14.43 -7.78
N ALA A 318 16.54 14.83 -8.79
CA ALA A 318 17.73 14.10 -9.24
C ALA A 318 18.90 14.20 -8.26
N PHE A 319 19.11 15.36 -7.63
CA PHE A 319 20.09 15.52 -6.55
C PHE A 319 19.72 14.64 -5.36
N ASP A 320 18.44 14.64 -4.97
CA ASP A 320 17.95 13.80 -3.88
C ASP A 320 18.12 12.31 -4.19
N PHE A 321 17.87 11.87 -5.44
CA PHE A 321 18.06 10.48 -5.88
C PHE A 321 19.50 9.98 -5.64
N PHE A 322 20.50 10.81 -5.97
CA PHE A 322 21.91 10.51 -5.72
C PHE A 322 22.39 10.90 -4.31
N ASN A 323 21.48 11.36 -3.43
CA ASN A 323 21.78 11.84 -2.09
C ASN A 323 22.86 12.93 -2.04
N ILE A 324 22.80 13.89 -2.97
CA ILE A 324 23.75 15.01 -3.06
C ILE A 324 23.36 16.08 -2.03
N PRO A 325 24.25 16.39 -1.05
CA PRO A 325 24.01 17.44 -0.06
C PRO A 325 23.80 18.81 -0.73
N ALA A 326 22.96 19.67 -0.12
CA ALA A 326 22.60 20.97 -0.68
C ALA A 326 23.81 21.83 -1.10
N GLY A 327 24.88 21.86 -0.29
CA GLY A 327 26.10 22.62 -0.60
C GLY A 327 26.91 22.11 -1.79
N ASN A 328 26.66 20.87 -2.25
CA ASN A 328 27.40 20.24 -3.33
C ASN A 328 26.54 20.08 -4.61
N ARG A 329 25.35 20.69 -4.65
CA ARG A 329 24.45 20.60 -5.80
C ARG A 329 24.97 21.45 -6.94
N ASN A 330 25.38 20.79 -8.02
CA ASN A 330 25.77 21.45 -9.26
C ASN A 330 25.02 20.83 -10.44
N PRO A 331 24.14 21.58 -11.13
CA PRO A 331 23.37 21.07 -12.27
C PRO A 331 24.22 20.45 -13.39
N THR A 332 25.46 20.93 -13.58
CA THR A 332 26.36 20.42 -14.62
C THR A 332 26.79 18.97 -14.37
N MET A 333 26.62 18.45 -13.15
CA MET A 333 26.91 17.05 -12.81
C MET A 333 26.03 16.04 -13.55
N PHE A 334 24.95 16.50 -14.17
CA PHE A 334 24.06 15.68 -15.02
C PHE A 334 24.41 15.80 -16.51
N SER A 335 25.64 16.22 -16.83
CA SER A 335 26.23 16.15 -18.16
C SER A 335 27.32 15.07 -18.21
N ALA A 336 27.65 14.59 -19.42
CA ALA A 336 28.76 13.65 -19.62
C ALA A 336 30.10 14.24 -19.14
N GLN A 337 30.32 15.53 -19.38
CA GLN A 337 31.52 16.27 -18.95
C GLN A 337 31.56 16.49 -17.42
N GLY A 338 30.40 16.56 -16.76
CA GLY A 338 30.28 16.74 -15.32
C GLY A 338 30.35 15.46 -14.49
N GLY A 339 30.76 14.33 -15.08
CA GLY A 339 30.98 13.08 -14.36
C GLY A 339 29.74 12.19 -14.20
N LEU A 340 28.69 12.38 -15.01
CA LEU A 340 27.59 11.43 -15.11
C LEU A 340 27.97 10.26 -16.03
N ASP A 341 28.49 9.18 -15.45
CA ASP A 341 28.80 7.98 -16.22
C ASP A 341 27.52 7.26 -16.71
N PRO A 342 27.62 6.38 -17.74
CA PRO A 342 26.46 5.69 -18.30
C PRO A 342 25.65 4.85 -17.29
N ARG A 343 26.29 4.27 -16.26
CA ARG A 343 25.59 3.45 -15.25
C ARG A 343 24.75 4.34 -14.36
N ARG A 344 25.29 5.49 -13.91
CA ARG A 344 24.54 6.49 -13.13
C ARG A 344 23.42 7.14 -13.95
N ARG A 345 23.67 7.46 -15.22
CA ARG A 345 22.61 7.95 -16.12
C ARG A 345 21.47 6.94 -16.24
N LEU A 346 21.79 5.66 -16.43
CA LEU A 346 20.79 4.59 -16.55
C LEU A 346 20.03 4.35 -15.25
N SER A 347 20.68 4.45 -14.08
CA SER A 347 19.99 4.34 -12.78
C SER A 347 19.01 5.49 -12.56
N LEU A 348 19.40 6.73 -12.88
CA LEU A 348 18.50 7.89 -12.86
C LEU A 348 17.35 7.74 -13.86
N GLN A 349 17.62 7.26 -15.08
CA GLN A 349 16.58 6.98 -16.06
C GLN A 349 15.57 5.98 -15.53
N ARG A 350 16.02 4.83 -14.97
CA ARG A 350 15.14 3.83 -14.36
C ARG A 350 14.31 4.41 -13.23
N PHE A 351 14.87 5.35 -12.45
CA PHE A 351 14.14 6.06 -11.40
C PHE A 351 13.08 7.04 -11.95
N LEU A 352 13.37 7.76 -13.04
CA LEU A 352 12.46 8.75 -13.63
C LEU A 352 11.46 8.19 -14.64
N THR A 353 11.63 6.97 -15.15
CA THR A 353 10.70 6.38 -16.14
C THR A 353 9.26 6.40 -15.63
N ASN A 354 8.35 6.88 -16.49
CA ASN A 354 6.92 7.11 -16.26
C ASN A 354 6.55 8.21 -15.24
N VAL A 355 7.53 8.91 -14.66
CA VAL A 355 7.26 10.13 -13.89
C VAL A 355 6.72 11.20 -14.85
N ARG A 356 5.69 11.92 -14.42
CA ARG A 356 5.13 13.05 -15.16
C ARG A 356 5.78 14.35 -14.71
N VAL A 357 6.15 15.17 -15.68
CA VAL A 357 6.71 16.50 -15.44
C VAL A 357 5.94 17.55 -16.23
N SER A 358 5.76 18.74 -15.65
CA SER A 358 5.45 19.94 -16.43
C SER A 358 6.73 20.45 -17.09
N THR A 359 6.61 20.96 -18.31
CA THR A 359 7.73 21.53 -19.09
C THR A 359 7.56 23.02 -19.36
N GLY A 360 6.67 23.67 -18.60
CA GLY A 360 6.25 25.07 -18.79
C GLY A 360 4.75 25.17 -19.09
N GLY A 361 4.08 26.12 -18.43
CA GLY A 361 2.63 26.28 -18.52
C GLY A 361 1.88 24.99 -18.16
N ASN A 362 0.89 24.64 -18.98
CA ASN A 362 0.06 23.45 -18.81
C ASN A 362 0.60 22.21 -19.57
N HIS A 363 1.80 22.26 -20.14
CA HIS A 363 2.33 21.15 -20.95
C HIS A 363 2.97 20.05 -20.07
N ILE A 364 2.25 18.93 -19.94
CA ILE A 364 2.64 17.78 -19.13
C ILE A 364 3.10 16.63 -20.01
N ILE A 365 4.27 16.05 -19.69
CA ILE A 365 4.80 14.86 -20.37
C ILE A 365 5.10 13.74 -19.38
N SER A 366 5.09 12.49 -19.85
CA SER A 366 5.69 11.36 -19.14
C SER A 366 7.09 11.09 -19.63
N ILE A 367 8.05 10.98 -18.71
CA ILE A 367 9.44 10.66 -19.01
C ILE A 367 9.53 9.21 -19.51
N ALA A 368 10.05 9.03 -20.72
CA ALA A 368 10.34 7.70 -21.28
C ALA A 368 11.81 7.33 -21.08
N ARG A 369 12.71 8.25 -21.43
CA ARG A 369 14.16 8.05 -21.34
C ARG A 369 14.89 9.37 -21.06
N LEU A 370 16.18 9.26 -20.76
CA LEU A 370 17.11 10.38 -20.70
C LEU A 370 18.02 10.33 -21.94
N SER A 371 18.38 11.47 -22.50
CA SER A 371 19.36 11.53 -23.60
C SER A 371 20.77 11.17 -23.10
N ASP A 372 21.62 10.75 -24.04
CA ASP A 372 23.04 10.49 -23.77
C ASP A 372 23.90 11.77 -23.83
N VAL A 373 23.42 12.79 -24.55
CA VAL A 373 24.10 14.07 -24.78
C VAL A 373 23.25 15.25 -24.31
N GLY A 374 23.87 16.43 -24.21
CA GLY A 374 23.23 17.68 -23.79
C GLY A 374 22.26 18.26 -24.81
N ALA A 375 21.45 19.23 -24.37
CA ALA A 375 20.52 19.98 -25.24
C ALA A 375 21.23 20.72 -26.38
N ASP A 376 22.50 21.08 -26.20
CA ASP A 376 23.39 21.67 -27.20
C ASP A 376 23.76 20.72 -28.34
N GLN A 377 23.65 19.42 -28.14
CA GLN A 377 24.07 18.39 -29.12
C GLN A 377 22.90 17.63 -29.74
N ILE A 378 21.71 17.63 -29.11
CA ILE A 378 20.52 16.99 -29.68
C ILE A 378 19.98 17.85 -30.82
N ARG A 379 20.04 17.33 -32.04
CA ARG A 379 19.51 17.96 -33.26
C ARG A 379 18.14 17.40 -33.64
N PHE A 380 17.32 18.23 -34.26
CA PHE A 380 16.06 17.80 -34.88
C PHE A 380 15.75 18.67 -36.10
N ALA A 381 15.01 18.11 -37.05
CA ALA A 381 14.59 18.79 -38.27
C ALA A 381 13.49 19.81 -37.99
N VAL A 382 13.59 20.98 -38.60
CA VAL A 382 12.66 22.10 -38.42
C VAL A 382 11.69 22.15 -39.61
N PRO A 383 10.39 22.46 -39.40
CA PRO A 383 9.47 22.73 -40.49
C PRO A 383 9.99 23.93 -41.32
N GLY A 384 10.29 23.70 -42.61
CA GLY A 384 10.88 24.73 -43.50
C GLY A 384 12.31 24.44 -43.96
N GLY A 385 12.92 23.33 -43.49
CA GLY A 385 14.25 22.89 -43.90
C GLY A 385 15.35 23.31 -42.93
N GLY A 386 16.37 22.45 -42.78
CA GLY A 386 17.47 22.61 -41.84
C GLY A 386 17.32 21.83 -40.54
N GLU A 387 18.42 21.74 -39.79
CA GLU A 387 18.47 21.15 -38.45
C GLU A 387 18.85 22.20 -37.43
N MET A 388 18.20 22.18 -36.27
CA MET A 388 18.60 23.00 -35.11
C MET A 388 18.76 22.12 -33.87
N THR A 389 19.54 22.62 -32.91
CA THR A 389 19.68 21.95 -31.62
C THR A 389 18.52 22.28 -30.69
N VAL A 390 18.25 21.42 -29.70
CA VAL A 390 17.24 21.71 -28.66
C VAL A 390 17.56 23.02 -27.95
N ALA A 391 18.83 23.29 -27.65
CA ALA A 391 19.24 24.56 -27.05
C ALA A 391 18.92 25.78 -27.92
N GLN A 392 19.19 25.70 -29.23
CA GLN A 392 18.88 26.77 -30.19
C GLN A 392 17.37 27.01 -30.31
N HIS A 393 16.58 25.94 -30.37
CA HIS A 393 15.12 26.02 -30.43
C HIS A 393 14.53 26.77 -29.22
N PHE A 394 14.94 26.41 -28.00
CA PHE A 394 14.44 27.08 -26.79
C PHE A 394 14.92 28.53 -26.69
N HIS A 395 16.13 28.83 -27.20
CA HIS A 395 16.61 30.20 -27.29
C HIS A 395 15.75 31.05 -28.23
N GLN A 396 15.42 30.54 -29.43
CA GLN A 396 14.57 31.25 -30.39
C GLN A 396 13.12 31.40 -29.92
N GLN A 397 12.54 30.37 -29.28
CA GLN A 397 11.15 30.42 -28.82
C GLN A 397 10.93 31.30 -27.59
N GLN A 398 11.86 31.29 -26.63
CA GLN A 398 11.69 31.97 -25.34
C GLN A 398 12.52 33.25 -25.22
N ASN A 399 13.26 33.61 -26.26
CA ASN A 399 14.23 34.71 -26.28
C ASN A 399 15.21 34.70 -25.08
N GLN A 400 15.53 33.51 -24.57
CA GLN A 400 16.41 33.32 -23.42
C GLN A 400 17.23 32.04 -23.58
N PRO A 401 18.58 32.09 -23.43
CA PRO A 401 19.40 30.90 -23.52
C PRO A 401 19.16 29.97 -22.32
N LEU A 402 19.34 28.67 -22.56
CA LEU A 402 19.41 27.66 -21.51
C LEU A 402 20.59 27.95 -20.57
N ARG A 403 20.42 27.80 -19.25
CA ARG A 403 21.51 27.99 -18.29
C ARG A 403 22.47 26.81 -18.30
N TYR A 404 21.96 25.62 -18.63
CA TYR A 404 22.73 24.38 -18.61
C TYR A 404 22.58 23.59 -19.92
N PRO A 405 23.04 24.14 -21.06
CA PRO A 405 22.80 23.54 -22.38
C PRO A 405 23.51 22.18 -22.56
N MET A 406 24.59 21.94 -21.82
CA MET A 406 25.34 20.67 -21.82
C MET A 406 24.70 19.54 -21.01
N VAL A 407 23.66 19.83 -20.21
CA VAL A 407 22.97 18.83 -19.39
C VAL A 407 22.02 17.99 -20.25
N LEU A 408 21.91 16.71 -19.90
CA LEU A 408 21.01 15.77 -20.57
C LEU A 408 19.55 16.28 -20.63
N CYS A 409 18.80 15.79 -21.61
CA CYS A 409 17.39 16.09 -21.77
C CYS A 409 16.50 14.94 -21.29
N VAL A 410 15.31 15.30 -20.84
CA VAL A 410 14.18 14.37 -20.68
C VAL A 410 13.58 14.11 -22.05
N MET A 411 13.28 12.86 -22.37
CA MET A 411 12.64 12.50 -23.63
C MET A 411 11.33 11.76 -23.40
N ASN A 412 10.31 12.13 -24.16
CA ASN A 412 9.01 11.45 -24.16
C ASN A 412 9.04 10.22 -25.10
N ARG A 413 7.95 9.43 -25.13
CA ARG A 413 7.84 8.25 -26.01
C ARG A 413 7.83 8.58 -27.51
N ARG A 414 7.54 9.82 -27.88
CA ARG A 414 7.54 10.31 -29.27
C ARG A 414 8.94 10.77 -29.72
N GLY A 415 9.94 10.70 -28.85
CA GLY A 415 11.31 11.14 -29.14
C GLY A 415 11.55 12.64 -28.96
N SER A 416 10.54 13.43 -28.58
CA SER A 416 10.73 14.86 -28.30
C SER A 416 11.59 15.03 -27.03
N ALA A 417 12.62 15.88 -27.14
CA ALA A 417 13.55 16.19 -26.05
C ALA A 417 13.19 17.52 -25.38
N PHE A 418 13.29 17.54 -24.06
CA PHE A 418 13.00 18.68 -23.20
C PHE A 418 14.19 18.93 -22.28
N PRO A 419 14.72 20.16 -22.21
CA PRO A 419 15.81 20.51 -21.30
C PRO A 419 15.46 20.18 -19.85
N PHE A 420 16.42 19.61 -19.11
CA PHE A 420 16.22 19.20 -17.72
C PHE A 420 15.78 20.37 -16.82
N GLU A 421 16.34 21.55 -17.06
CA GLU A 421 16.07 22.77 -16.29
C GLU A 421 14.64 23.31 -16.47
N LYS A 422 13.93 22.87 -17.50
CA LYS A 422 12.54 23.27 -17.77
C LYS A 422 11.52 22.27 -17.21
N CYS A 423 11.97 21.17 -16.60
CA CYS A 423 11.11 20.11 -16.11
C CYS A 423 10.81 20.24 -14.61
N THR A 424 9.53 20.11 -14.22
CA THR A 424 9.07 20.09 -12.83
C THR A 424 8.21 18.86 -12.57
N VAL A 425 8.59 18.03 -11.59
CA VAL A 425 7.84 16.84 -11.17
C VAL A 425 6.52 17.25 -10.52
N LEU A 426 5.42 16.70 -11.05
CA LEU A 426 4.07 16.98 -10.55
C LEU A 426 3.81 16.28 -9.19
N PRO A 427 3.00 16.87 -8.30
CA PRO A 427 2.63 16.25 -7.03
C PRO A 427 1.75 15.02 -7.20
N GLY A 428 1.69 14.20 -6.14
CA GLY A 428 0.73 13.11 -6.03
C GLY A 428 0.99 11.94 -6.99
N GLN A 429 2.26 11.67 -7.31
CA GLN A 429 2.66 10.57 -8.17
C GLN A 429 3.16 9.39 -7.33
N ILE A 430 2.34 8.35 -7.21
CA ILE A 430 2.65 7.14 -6.44
C ILE A 430 3.79 6.37 -7.12
N ALA A 431 4.85 6.11 -6.36
CA ALA A 431 5.98 5.29 -6.77
C ALA A 431 5.62 3.81 -6.64
N ARG A 432 5.28 3.16 -7.77
CA ARG A 432 5.02 1.71 -7.83
C ARG A 432 6.31 0.91 -8.02
N LYS A 433 7.32 1.23 -7.21
CA LYS A 433 8.65 0.60 -7.25
C LYS A 433 8.91 -0.10 -5.93
N GLN A 434 9.83 -1.06 -5.93
CA GLN A 434 10.31 -1.63 -4.68
C GLN A 434 10.91 -0.50 -3.84
N ILE A 435 10.57 -0.50 -2.56
CA ILE A 435 11.07 0.48 -1.62
C ILE A 435 12.57 0.21 -1.45
N PRO A 436 13.43 1.22 -1.69
CA PRO A 436 14.86 1.08 -1.45
C PRO A 436 15.13 0.60 -0.02
N PRO A 437 16.05 -0.35 0.21
CA PRO A 437 16.36 -0.87 1.54
C PRO A 437 16.66 0.23 2.55
N GLU A 438 17.33 1.30 2.12
CA GLU A 438 17.72 2.49 2.89
C GLU A 438 16.50 3.24 3.46
N LEU A 439 15.34 3.16 2.78
CA LEU A 439 14.10 3.83 3.19
C LEU A 439 13.21 2.97 4.10
N THR A 440 13.57 1.70 4.33
CA THR A 440 12.72 0.76 5.07
C THR A 440 12.48 1.19 6.51
N SER A 441 13.52 1.69 7.21
CA SER A 441 13.36 2.16 8.59
C SER A 441 12.47 3.39 8.67
N ALA A 442 12.70 4.39 7.80
CA ALA A 442 11.89 5.59 7.72
C ALA A 442 10.42 5.27 7.40
N MET A 443 10.17 4.29 6.52
CA MET A 443 8.82 3.81 6.25
C MET A 443 8.17 3.17 7.47
N VAL A 444 8.88 2.32 8.20
CA VAL A 444 8.38 1.68 9.42
C VAL A 444 8.08 2.73 10.49
N ASP A 445 8.99 3.68 10.69
CA ASP A 445 8.84 4.74 11.69
C ASP A 445 7.68 5.68 11.37
N PHE A 446 7.54 6.11 10.12
CA PHE A 446 6.40 6.92 9.69
C PHE A 446 5.07 6.14 9.78
N SER A 447 5.07 4.84 9.54
CA SER A 447 3.86 4.00 9.59
C SER A 447 3.44 3.64 11.02
N ARG A 448 4.37 3.66 11.97
CA ARG A 448 4.14 3.30 13.37
C ARG A 448 3.42 4.45 14.09
N LYS A 449 2.25 4.16 14.63
CA LYS A 449 1.48 5.05 15.51
C LYS A 449 1.00 4.27 16.72
N LYS A 450 0.90 4.93 17.88
CA LYS A 450 0.22 4.33 19.04
C LYS A 450 -1.28 4.16 18.74
N PRO A 451 -2.01 3.25 19.42
CA PRO A 451 -3.43 3.03 19.15
C PRO A 451 -4.27 4.30 19.13
N ASP A 452 -4.12 5.20 20.12
CA ASP A 452 -4.92 6.43 20.19
C ASP A 452 -4.59 7.41 19.05
N GLU A 453 -3.30 7.58 18.75
CA GLU A 453 -2.83 8.40 17.62
C GLU A 453 -3.33 7.84 16.28
N ARG A 454 -3.35 6.51 16.14
CA ARG A 454 -3.87 5.82 14.96
C ARG A 454 -5.37 6.07 14.82
N MET A 455 -6.13 5.93 15.90
CA MET A 455 -7.58 6.19 15.90
C MET A 455 -7.89 7.67 15.57
N ASN A 456 -7.11 8.62 16.11
CA ASN A 456 -7.23 10.04 15.74
C ASN A 456 -6.93 10.28 14.27
N SER A 457 -5.88 9.64 13.73
CA SER A 457 -5.55 9.74 12.31
C SER A 457 -6.67 9.17 11.43
N ILE A 458 -7.31 8.07 11.83
CA ILE A 458 -8.47 7.49 11.12
C ILE A 458 -9.66 8.46 11.16
N ARG A 459 -9.96 9.10 12.30
CA ARG A 459 -11.03 10.12 12.38
C ARG A 459 -10.79 11.26 11.40
N HIS A 460 -9.56 11.78 11.38
CA HIS A 460 -9.19 12.82 10.41
C HIS A 460 -9.34 12.33 8.96
N GLY A 461 -8.99 11.07 8.69
CA GLY A 461 -9.21 10.46 7.37
C GLY A 461 -10.69 10.41 6.97
N ILE A 462 -11.59 10.16 7.93
CA ILE A 462 -13.05 10.13 7.70
C ILE A 462 -13.58 11.52 7.36
N GLU A 463 -13.12 12.55 8.05
CA GLU A 463 -13.45 13.95 7.73
C GLU A 463 -13.04 14.30 6.28
N LEU A 464 -11.84 13.88 5.86
CA LEU A 464 -11.35 14.10 4.49
C LEU A 464 -12.15 13.33 3.42
N MET A 465 -12.70 12.17 3.75
CA MET A 465 -13.56 11.41 2.83
C MET A 465 -14.94 12.05 2.65
N ALA A 466 -15.38 12.86 3.61
CA ALA A 466 -16.63 13.60 3.57
C ALA A 466 -17.82 12.73 3.10
N TYR A 467 -17.93 11.50 3.62
CA TYR A 467 -18.91 10.51 3.18
C TYR A 467 -20.34 11.06 3.05
N GLY A 468 -20.78 11.87 4.02
CA GLY A 468 -22.12 12.48 3.98
C GLY A 468 -22.34 13.54 2.89
N GLN A 469 -21.26 14.11 2.34
CA GLN A 469 -21.32 15.07 1.22
C GLN A 469 -21.21 14.39 -0.14
N SER A 470 -20.84 13.11 -0.16
CA SER A 470 -20.64 12.36 -1.40
C SER A 470 -21.93 12.20 -2.18
N GLU A 471 -21.98 12.74 -3.40
CA GLU A 471 -23.12 12.54 -4.30
C GLU A 471 -23.30 11.06 -4.63
N TYR A 472 -22.22 10.31 -4.78
CA TYR A 472 -22.25 8.89 -5.13
C TYR A 472 -22.79 7.99 -4.00
N ILE A 473 -22.76 8.47 -2.76
CA ILE A 473 -23.33 7.75 -1.62
C ILE A 473 -24.81 8.14 -1.47
N ARG A 474 -25.11 9.44 -1.54
CA ARG A 474 -26.48 9.98 -1.44
C ARG A 474 -27.39 9.55 -2.60
N ASN A 475 -26.89 9.51 -3.83
CA ASN A 475 -27.66 9.08 -5.00
C ASN A 475 -28.12 7.62 -4.91
N PHE A 476 -27.50 6.81 -4.05
CA PHE A 476 -27.88 5.42 -3.76
C PHE A 476 -28.71 5.29 -2.46
N GLY A 477 -29.13 6.40 -1.85
CA GLY A 477 -29.91 6.40 -0.61
C GLY A 477 -29.16 5.86 0.61
N LEU A 478 -27.82 5.89 0.58
CA LEU A 478 -26.99 5.39 1.67
C LEU A 478 -26.60 6.52 2.61
N THR A 479 -26.60 6.25 3.91
CA THR A 479 -26.08 7.14 4.95
C THR A 479 -24.97 6.43 5.71
N ILE A 480 -23.91 7.14 6.08
CA ILE A 480 -22.78 6.57 6.83
C ILE A 480 -22.76 7.20 8.20
N ASN A 481 -22.83 6.37 9.23
CA ASN A 481 -22.75 6.84 10.60
C ASN A 481 -21.28 7.23 10.91
N ILE A 482 -21.01 8.53 10.84
CA ILE A 482 -19.71 9.15 11.15
C ILE A 482 -19.54 9.47 12.64
N GLY A 483 -20.45 8.98 13.49
CA GLY A 483 -20.38 9.16 14.94
C GLY A 483 -19.22 8.40 15.60
N PRO A 484 -19.27 8.23 16.94
CA PRO A 484 -18.25 7.47 17.66
C PRO A 484 -18.07 6.07 17.08
N PHE A 485 -16.81 5.65 16.96
CA PHE A 485 -16.49 4.29 16.53
C PHE A 485 -17.21 3.23 17.37
N PRO A 486 -17.71 2.13 16.77
CA PRO A 486 -18.39 1.07 17.49
C PRO A 486 -17.51 0.48 18.59
N GLN A 487 -18.13 0.27 19.75
CA GLN A 487 -17.58 -0.54 20.82
C GLN A 487 -18.13 -1.96 20.69
N VAL A 488 -17.25 -2.95 20.80
CA VAL A 488 -17.61 -4.36 20.74
C VAL A 488 -17.11 -5.09 21.99
N ASP A 489 -17.90 -6.08 22.42
CA ASP A 489 -17.52 -6.99 23.48
C ASP A 489 -16.37 -7.89 23.00
N ALA A 490 -15.32 -7.96 23.80
CA ALA A 490 -14.14 -8.76 23.56
C ALA A 490 -13.78 -9.60 24.79
N ARG A 491 -12.89 -10.57 24.60
CA ARG A 491 -12.43 -11.46 25.67
C ARG A 491 -10.91 -11.59 25.64
N VAL A 492 -10.29 -11.44 26.81
CA VAL A 492 -8.86 -11.74 26.99
C VAL A 492 -8.75 -13.18 27.46
N ILE A 493 -8.23 -14.04 26.59
CA ILE A 493 -8.02 -15.46 26.89
C ILE A 493 -6.85 -15.59 27.88
N ASN A 494 -7.03 -16.42 28.91
CA ASN A 494 -5.97 -16.72 29.86
C ASN A 494 -4.80 -17.40 29.12
N PRO A 495 -3.56 -16.91 29.28
CA PRO A 495 -2.42 -17.53 28.64
C PRO A 495 -2.19 -18.94 29.23
N PRO A 496 -1.69 -19.89 28.44
CA PRO A 496 -1.33 -21.20 28.96
C PRO A 496 -0.14 -21.07 29.91
N GLN A 497 -0.10 -21.92 30.93
CA GLN A 497 1.07 -22.03 31.80
C GLN A 497 2.20 -22.74 31.05
N LEU A 498 3.39 -22.14 31.07
CA LEU A 498 4.61 -22.72 30.48
C LEU A 498 5.34 -23.54 31.54
N LYS A 499 5.67 -24.79 31.20
CA LYS A 499 6.45 -25.70 32.05
C LYS A 499 7.89 -25.79 31.53
N TYR A 500 8.85 -25.71 32.44
CA TYR A 500 10.28 -25.74 32.16
C TYR A 500 10.95 -27.00 32.68
N GLY A 501 12.20 -27.20 32.28
CA GLY A 501 12.97 -28.39 32.64
C GLY A 501 13.36 -28.46 34.11
N ARG A 502 13.77 -29.66 34.52
CA ARG A 502 14.25 -29.93 35.87
C ARG A 502 15.44 -29.02 36.22
N GLY A 503 15.47 -28.53 37.46
CA GLY A 503 16.50 -27.59 37.93
C GLY A 503 16.29 -26.14 37.52
N SER A 504 15.14 -25.79 36.93
CA SER A 504 14.68 -24.39 36.83
C SER A 504 14.25 -23.88 38.21
N LYS A 505 14.62 -22.65 38.59
CA LYS A 505 14.08 -22.05 39.82
C LYS A 505 12.62 -21.62 39.64
N GLN A 506 12.22 -21.35 38.40
CA GLN A 506 10.83 -21.09 38.01
C GLN A 506 10.31 -22.23 37.12
N PRO A 507 9.91 -23.38 37.68
CA PRO A 507 9.52 -24.56 36.91
C PRO A 507 8.23 -24.36 36.11
N ASN A 508 7.35 -23.47 36.59
CA ASN A 508 6.13 -23.08 35.90
C ASN A 508 6.08 -21.56 35.80
N THR A 509 5.70 -21.03 34.65
CA THR A 509 5.57 -19.58 34.44
C THR A 509 4.28 -19.29 33.69
N LEU A 510 3.47 -18.39 34.23
CA LEU A 510 2.33 -17.85 33.51
C LEU A 510 2.77 -16.60 32.74
N PRO A 511 2.69 -16.58 31.40
CA PRO A 511 3.04 -15.40 30.62
C PRO A 511 2.21 -14.18 31.05
N LYS A 512 2.82 -13.00 31.07
CA LYS A 512 2.13 -11.73 31.33
C LYS A 512 2.15 -10.88 30.06
N PHE A 513 0.99 -10.40 29.62
CA PHE A 513 0.83 -9.60 28.41
C PHE A 513 1.50 -10.21 27.17
N GLY A 514 1.42 -11.53 27.03
CA GLY A 514 2.02 -12.28 25.91
C GLY A 514 3.55 -12.34 25.94
N THR A 515 4.20 -12.02 27.06
CA THR A 515 5.65 -12.03 27.20
C THR A 515 6.12 -12.94 28.33
N TRP A 516 7.30 -13.53 28.13
CA TRP A 516 8.05 -14.30 29.11
C TRP A 516 9.54 -14.29 28.70
N ASN A 517 10.43 -14.71 29.60
CA ASN A 517 11.86 -14.85 29.31
C ASN A 517 12.40 -16.14 29.96
N MET A 518 13.66 -16.48 29.65
CA MET A 518 14.35 -17.67 30.15
C MET A 518 15.11 -17.45 31.48
N LYS A 519 14.98 -16.28 32.12
CA LYS A 519 15.70 -16.01 33.37
C LYS A 519 15.29 -17.01 34.45
N ASP A 520 16.28 -17.63 35.08
CA ASP A 520 16.12 -18.68 36.11
C ASP A 520 15.36 -19.94 35.64
N LYS A 521 15.37 -20.22 34.33
CA LYS A 521 14.67 -21.35 33.70
C LYS A 521 15.61 -22.16 32.81
N LYS A 522 15.37 -23.46 32.74
CA LYS A 522 16.11 -24.41 31.90
C LYS A 522 15.19 -25.08 30.88
N PHE A 523 15.73 -25.49 29.74
CA PHE A 523 14.98 -26.24 28.74
C PHE A 523 14.49 -27.58 29.29
N VAL A 524 13.33 -28.04 28.81
CA VAL A 524 12.73 -29.32 29.24
C VAL A 524 13.67 -30.49 28.96
N ASN A 525 14.24 -30.51 27.76
CA ASN A 525 15.25 -31.48 27.32
C ASN A 525 16.52 -30.70 26.95
N PRO A 526 17.40 -30.41 27.91
CA PRO A 526 18.66 -29.75 27.62
C PRO A 526 19.58 -30.68 26.83
N THR A 527 20.39 -30.11 25.93
CA THR A 527 21.32 -30.87 25.08
C THR A 527 22.76 -30.46 25.36
N ALA A 528 23.66 -31.43 25.25
CA ALA A 528 25.09 -31.20 25.22
C ALA A 528 25.58 -31.03 23.76
N ILE A 529 26.22 -29.90 23.46
CA ILE A 529 26.80 -29.63 22.14
C ILE A 529 28.31 -29.81 22.24
N HIS A 530 28.77 -30.97 21.77
CA HIS A 530 30.17 -31.38 21.84
C HIS A 530 31.03 -30.76 20.74
N ARG A 531 30.47 -30.51 19.55
CA ARG A 531 31.21 -30.01 18.39
C ARG A 531 30.43 -28.89 17.73
N TRP A 532 31.06 -27.73 17.63
CA TRP A 532 30.55 -26.54 16.95
C TRP A 532 31.72 -25.66 16.56
N ALA A 533 31.50 -24.73 15.63
CA ALA A 533 32.56 -23.84 15.16
C ALA A 533 32.06 -22.38 15.05
N VAL A 534 33.01 -21.46 15.14
CA VAL A 534 32.77 -20.02 14.93
C VAL A 534 33.60 -19.58 13.74
N VAL A 535 32.92 -19.09 12.69
CA VAL A 535 33.54 -18.55 11.48
C VAL A 535 33.29 -17.04 11.43
N VAL A 536 34.36 -16.27 11.33
CA VAL A 536 34.30 -14.79 11.30
C VAL A 536 34.60 -14.33 9.88
N PHE A 537 33.58 -13.79 9.20
CA PHE A 537 33.70 -13.24 7.83
C PHE A 537 34.20 -11.78 7.80
N GLU A 538 34.37 -11.17 8.97
CA GLU A 538 34.78 -9.78 9.12
C GLU A 538 36.30 -9.66 9.33
N SER A 539 36.87 -8.53 8.93
CA SER A 539 38.29 -8.23 9.12
C SER A 539 38.71 -8.24 10.60
N SER A 540 39.93 -8.71 10.86
CA SER A 540 40.53 -8.76 12.20
C SER A 540 40.68 -7.38 12.86
N ARG A 541 40.73 -6.31 12.05
CA ARG A 541 40.76 -4.92 12.52
C ARG A 541 39.41 -4.49 13.11
N ARG A 542 38.30 -4.87 12.48
CA ARG A 542 36.94 -4.56 12.99
C ARG A 542 36.50 -5.52 14.08
N VAL A 543 36.89 -6.80 13.99
CA VAL A 543 36.57 -7.84 14.97
C VAL A 543 37.85 -8.56 15.43
N PRO A 544 38.52 -8.03 16.47
CA PRO A 544 39.71 -8.64 17.04
C PRO A 544 39.42 -10.00 17.68
N GLU A 545 40.39 -10.91 17.64
CA GLU A 545 40.24 -12.26 18.20
C GLU A 545 39.91 -12.29 19.70
N PRO A 546 40.52 -11.47 20.58
CA PRO A 546 40.17 -11.46 22.00
C PRO A 546 38.68 -11.21 22.25
N ARG A 547 38.06 -10.31 21.46
CA ARG A 547 36.63 -10.01 21.52
C ARG A 547 35.76 -11.20 21.11
N VAL A 548 36.22 -11.99 20.13
CA VAL A 548 35.53 -13.22 19.72
C VAL A 548 35.62 -14.28 20.82
N ARG A 549 36.78 -14.43 21.46
CA ARG A 549 36.97 -15.37 22.58
C ARG A 549 36.09 -15.01 23.79
N GLU A 550 36.00 -13.72 24.11
CA GLU A 550 35.09 -13.22 25.16
C GLU A 550 33.63 -13.54 24.84
N MET A 551 33.18 -13.23 23.62
CA MET A 551 31.83 -13.56 23.16
C MET A 551 31.56 -15.08 23.23
N ILE A 552 32.51 -15.93 22.86
CA ILE A 552 32.37 -17.40 22.99
C ILE A 552 32.15 -17.80 24.45
N LYS A 553 32.95 -17.25 25.37
CA LYS A 553 32.84 -17.54 26.81
C LYS A 553 31.47 -17.12 27.35
N ASP A 554 31.02 -15.91 27.02
CA ASP A 554 29.72 -15.39 27.44
C ASP A 554 28.56 -16.22 26.86
N TYR A 555 28.69 -16.63 25.60
CA TYR A 555 27.69 -17.47 24.94
C TYR A 555 27.59 -18.86 25.59
N ILE A 556 28.72 -19.51 25.89
CA ILE A 556 28.75 -20.81 26.59
C ILE A 556 28.12 -20.65 27.99
N SER A 557 28.50 -19.59 28.72
CA SER A 557 27.96 -19.28 30.03
C SER A 557 26.44 -19.14 29.98
N ALA A 558 25.92 -18.31 29.06
CA ALA A 558 24.49 -18.12 28.86
C ALA A 558 23.77 -19.42 28.52
N CYS A 559 24.32 -20.26 27.63
CA CYS A 559 23.76 -21.56 27.29
C CYS A 559 23.69 -22.49 28.50
N ASN A 560 24.74 -22.52 29.33
CA ASN A 560 24.78 -23.33 30.55
C ASN A 560 23.70 -22.89 31.54
N THR A 561 23.40 -21.58 31.65
CA THR A 561 22.34 -21.10 32.55
C THR A 561 20.95 -21.64 32.20
N VAL A 562 20.69 -21.88 30.91
CA VAL A 562 19.44 -22.47 30.42
C VAL A 562 19.49 -23.99 30.29
N GLY A 563 20.55 -24.61 30.80
CA GLY A 563 20.74 -26.05 30.89
C GLY A 563 21.46 -26.70 29.70
N ASN A 564 21.69 -25.98 28.61
CA ASN A 564 22.43 -26.52 27.46
C ASN A 564 23.93 -26.46 27.72
N ARG A 565 24.61 -27.60 27.64
CA ARG A 565 26.05 -27.68 27.89
C ARG A 565 26.83 -27.54 26.59
N PHE A 566 27.54 -26.44 26.40
CA PHE A 566 28.43 -26.25 25.25
C PHE A 566 29.88 -26.55 25.65
N PHE A 567 30.54 -27.39 24.85
CA PHE A 567 31.98 -27.62 24.96
C PHE A 567 32.75 -26.54 24.19
N ALA A 568 34.08 -26.50 24.30
CA ALA A 568 34.87 -25.51 23.55
C ALA A 568 34.67 -25.67 22.02
N PRO A 569 34.44 -24.59 21.26
CA PRO A 569 34.29 -24.67 19.82
C PRO A 569 35.60 -25.01 19.13
N HIS A 570 35.49 -25.57 17.92
CA HIS A 570 36.56 -25.53 16.93
C HIS A 570 36.60 -24.11 16.35
N PHE A 571 37.72 -23.41 16.49
CA PHE A 571 37.87 -22.04 16.00
C PHE A 571 38.71 -22.04 14.71
N THR A 572 38.10 -21.70 13.58
CA THR A 572 38.79 -21.55 12.30
C THR A 572 38.43 -20.21 11.66
N ARG A 573 39.45 -19.46 11.21
CA ARG A 573 39.24 -18.24 10.42
C ARG A 573 39.26 -18.61 8.95
N SER A 574 38.23 -18.22 8.21
CA SER A 574 38.33 -18.11 6.76
C SER A 574 39.16 -16.87 6.47
N HIS A 575 40.44 -17.07 6.15
CA HIS A 575 41.10 -16.10 5.29
C HIS A 575 40.36 -16.17 3.96
N THR A 576 40.03 -15.01 3.39
CA THR A 576 39.83 -14.89 1.95
C THR A 576 41.18 -15.14 1.29
N ASP A 577 41.59 -16.40 1.31
CA ASP A 577 42.45 -17.10 0.38
C ASP A 577 42.34 -18.56 0.79
N ALA A 578 41.90 -19.38 -0.16
CA ALA A 578 41.61 -20.78 0.03
C ALA A 578 42.80 -21.49 0.68
N HIS A 579 42.64 -21.98 1.91
CA HIS A 579 43.13 -23.29 2.39
C HIS A 579 42.63 -23.52 3.82
N LEU A 580 41.77 -24.53 3.99
CA LEU A 580 41.35 -25.07 5.29
C LEU A 580 42.53 -25.80 5.94
N GLY A 581 43.32 -25.07 6.73
CA GLY A 581 44.27 -25.66 7.68
C GLY A 581 43.61 -25.78 9.06
N ALA A 582 43.27 -27.00 9.46
CA ALA A 582 42.84 -27.29 10.82
C ALA A 582 44.05 -27.22 11.76
N VAL A 583 43.97 -26.39 12.80
CA VAL A 583 44.89 -26.43 13.94
C VAL A 583 44.06 -26.86 15.15
N GLY A 584 44.30 -28.09 15.61
CA GLY A 584 43.80 -28.59 16.88
C GLY A 584 44.54 -27.94 18.04
N ILE A 585 43.83 -27.73 19.16
CA ILE A 585 44.42 -27.51 20.48
C ILE A 585 44.48 -28.87 21.17
#